data_AF-A0A259HH86-F1
#
_entry.id   AF-A0A259HH86-F1
#
_cell.length_a   1.000
_cell.length_b   1.000
_cell.length_c   1.000
_cell.angle_alpha   90.00
_cell.angle_beta   90.00
_cell.angle_gamma   90.00
#
_symmetry.space_group_name_H-M   'P 1'
#
loop_
_entity.id
_entity.type
_entity.pdbx_description
1 polymer ?
#
loop_
_entity_poly.entity_id
_entity_poly.type
_entity_poly.pdbx_seq_one_letter_code
_entity_poly.pdbx_strand_id
1 'polypeptide(L)'
;MTIVDSVARPSPTYKGTDATGRTSYSGDVDPNDPFIIMLQRRIDDLMGIDPAFGETIQGQRYQPGQEFRGHYDHFLPSQHFWDAEQRRGGQRSWTAMAYLNAVEEGGTTDFTRLPLSIPPQPGALLIWNNMKPDGTPNPNAMHAGMPVVRGVKYVLTKWYRARPWC
;
A
#
# COMPACT_ATOMS: atom_id res chain seq x y z
N MET A 1 14.42 -8.64 1.95
CA MET A 1 14.48 -7.81 0.72
C MET A 1 14.34 -8.64 -0.54
N THR A 2 15.04 -9.78 -0.65
CA THR A 2 15.01 -10.69 -1.82
C THR A 2 13.61 -11.00 -2.39
N ILE A 3 12.61 -11.22 -1.53
CA ILE A 3 11.22 -11.48 -1.96
C ILE A 3 10.61 -10.27 -2.69
N VAL A 4 10.90 -9.05 -2.25
CA VAL A 4 10.43 -7.83 -2.95
C VAL A 4 11.18 -7.68 -4.27
N ASP A 5 12.49 -7.89 -4.27
CA ASP A 5 13.32 -7.75 -5.48
C ASP A 5 12.94 -8.75 -6.58
N SER A 6 12.50 -9.96 -6.24
CA SER A 6 12.11 -10.98 -7.22
C SER A 6 10.82 -10.63 -7.98
N VAL A 7 9.96 -9.78 -7.40
CA VAL A 7 8.68 -9.36 -8.00
C VAL A 7 8.69 -7.90 -8.48
N ALA A 8 9.70 -7.11 -8.07
CA ALA A 8 9.80 -5.69 -8.35
C ALA A 8 9.86 -5.39 -9.86
N ARG A 9 8.80 -4.79 -10.38
CA ARG A 9 8.71 -4.28 -11.77
C ARG A 9 8.30 -2.80 -11.73
N PRO A 10 8.55 -2.00 -12.78
CA PRO A 10 8.06 -0.62 -12.82
C PRO A 10 6.57 -0.58 -12.46
N SER A 11 6.22 0.20 -11.43
CA SER A 11 4.86 0.17 -10.90
C SER A 11 3.89 0.67 -11.97
N PRO A 12 2.76 -0.02 -12.20
CA PRO A 12 1.79 0.46 -13.18
C PRO A 12 1.25 1.81 -12.73
N THR A 13 1.31 2.78 -13.65
CA THR A 13 0.55 4.01 -13.54
C THR A 13 -0.81 3.76 -14.17
N TYR A 14 -1.91 3.80 -13.41
CA TYR A 14 -3.24 3.66 -13.99
C TYR A 14 -3.45 4.78 -15.01
N LYS A 15 -3.54 4.42 -16.30
CA LYS A 15 -3.85 5.36 -17.39
C LYS A 15 -5.30 5.83 -17.21
N GLY A 16 -5.51 7.12 -16.95
CA GLY A 16 -6.86 7.69 -16.75
C GLY A 16 -6.98 8.60 -15.52
N THR A 17 -5.95 8.64 -14.67
CA THR A 17 -5.72 9.74 -13.73
C THR A 17 -4.44 10.44 -14.20
N ASP A 18 -4.55 11.67 -14.68
CA ASP A 18 -3.39 12.45 -15.12
C ASP A 18 -2.28 12.41 -14.05
N ALA A 19 -1.16 11.77 -14.40
CA ALA A 19 0.04 11.62 -13.57
C ALA A 19 -0.18 11.06 -12.14
N THR A 20 -0.37 9.75 -11.99
CA THR A 20 -0.23 9.08 -10.67
C THR A 20 1.11 9.32 -9.99
N GLY A 21 2.12 9.81 -10.73
CA GLY A 21 3.41 10.24 -10.17
C GLY A 21 4.15 9.14 -9.43
N ARG A 22 3.81 7.86 -9.69
CA ARG A 22 4.46 6.71 -9.10
C ARG A 22 5.65 6.31 -9.95
N THR A 23 6.83 6.38 -9.37
CA THR A 23 8.09 6.03 -10.05
C THR A 23 8.79 4.83 -9.39
N SER A 24 8.15 4.23 -8.39
CA SER A 24 8.64 3.05 -7.67
C SER A 24 8.58 1.77 -8.50
N TYR A 25 9.16 0.70 -7.94
CA TYR A 25 8.98 -0.66 -8.42
C TYR A 25 8.07 -1.43 -7.46
N SER A 26 7.14 -2.22 -7.99
CA SER A 26 6.23 -3.03 -7.18
C SER A 26 5.89 -4.37 -7.83
N GLY A 27 5.41 -5.30 -7.00
CA GLY A 27 4.89 -6.58 -7.45
C GLY A 27 4.23 -7.33 -6.29
N ASP A 28 3.22 -8.12 -6.62
CA ASP A 28 2.56 -8.97 -5.64
C ASP A 28 3.49 -10.13 -5.31
N VAL A 29 3.73 -10.36 -4.01
CA VAL A 29 4.59 -11.46 -3.55
C VAL A 29 3.84 -12.79 -3.64
N ASP A 30 4.55 -13.92 -3.71
CA ASP A 30 3.91 -15.23 -3.76
C ASP A 30 3.11 -15.48 -2.46
N PRO A 31 1.77 -15.59 -2.52
CA PRO A 31 0.95 -15.80 -1.34
C PRO A 31 1.17 -17.18 -0.71
N ASN A 32 1.79 -18.13 -1.43
CA ASN A 32 2.09 -19.47 -0.94
C ASN A 32 3.47 -19.60 -0.30
N ASP A 33 4.31 -18.57 -0.37
CA ASP A 33 5.61 -18.57 0.30
C ASP A 33 5.39 -18.67 1.83
N PRO A 34 6.02 -19.64 2.54
CA PRO A 34 5.78 -19.84 3.97
C PRO A 34 6.06 -18.60 4.83
N PHE A 35 7.03 -17.78 4.45
CA PHE A 35 7.33 -16.53 5.15
C PHE A 35 6.21 -15.51 4.92
N ILE A 36 5.70 -15.40 3.70
CA ILE A 36 4.56 -14.52 3.37
C ILE A 36 3.28 -14.98 4.06
N ILE A 37 3.00 -16.28 4.13
CA ILE A 37 1.86 -16.82 4.90
C ILE A 37 1.97 -16.43 6.37
N MET A 38 3.15 -16.62 6.97
CA MET A 38 3.40 -16.30 8.37
C MET A 38 3.27 -14.80 8.66
N LEU A 39 3.74 -13.94 7.75
CA LEU A 39 3.55 -12.50 7.86
C LEU A 39 2.07 -12.10 7.72
N GLN A 40 1.37 -12.63 6.72
CA GLN A 40 -0.05 -12.37 6.50
C GLN A 40 -0.87 -12.68 7.75
N ARG A 41 -0.69 -13.87 8.33
CA ARG A 41 -1.39 -14.28 9.56
C ARG A 41 -1.17 -13.30 10.71
N ARG A 42 0.07 -12.85 10.92
CA ARG A 42 0.37 -11.86 11.99
C ARG A 42 -0.34 -10.53 11.77
N ILE A 43 -0.44 -10.06 10.52
CA ILE A 43 -1.15 -8.82 10.21
C ILE A 43 -2.66 -9.05 10.38
N ASP A 44 -3.19 -10.17 9.90
CA ASP A 44 -4.62 -10.52 10.01
C ASP A 44 -5.06 -10.63 11.48
N ASP A 45 -4.28 -11.33 12.31
CA ASP A 45 -4.53 -11.49 13.75
C ASP A 45 -4.49 -10.13 14.48
N LEU A 46 -3.54 -9.25 14.12
CA LEU A 46 -3.45 -7.91 14.71
C LEU A 46 -4.63 -7.03 14.30
N MET A 47 -5.03 -7.09 13.03
CA MET A 47 -6.14 -6.31 12.49
C MET A 47 -7.49 -6.83 12.98
N GLY A 48 -7.58 -8.10 13.35
CA GLY A 48 -8.84 -8.79 13.65
C GLY A 48 -9.75 -8.90 12.42
N ILE A 49 -9.18 -8.93 11.21
CA ILE A 49 -9.91 -9.01 9.94
C ILE A 49 -9.69 -10.39 9.34
N ASP A 50 -10.78 -11.03 8.90
CA ASP A 50 -10.74 -12.33 8.23
C ASP A 50 -9.82 -12.25 6.98
N PRO A 51 -8.84 -13.18 6.83
CA PRO A 51 -7.94 -13.21 5.69
C PRO A 51 -8.65 -13.23 4.32
N ALA A 52 -9.89 -13.71 4.25
CA ALA A 52 -10.70 -13.70 3.03
C ALA A 52 -10.97 -12.28 2.50
N PHE A 53 -10.80 -11.24 3.31
CA PHE A 53 -10.93 -9.83 2.88
C PHE A 53 -9.60 -9.24 2.45
N GLY A 54 -8.47 -9.90 2.74
CA GLY A 54 -7.14 -9.39 2.43
C GLY A 54 -6.75 -9.63 0.97
N GLU A 55 -6.24 -8.60 0.31
CA GLU A 55 -5.54 -8.76 -0.96
C GLU A 55 -4.18 -9.43 -0.75
N THR A 56 -3.62 -9.99 -1.83
CA THR A 56 -2.22 -10.43 -1.86
C THR A 56 -1.31 -9.27 -1.46
N ILE A 57 -0.33 -9.55 -0.60
CA ILE A 57 0.65 -8.54 -0.18
C ILE A 57 1.42 -8.04 -1.40
N GLN A 58 1.61 -6.72 -1.49
CA GLN A 58 2.45 -6.09 -2.50
C GLN A 58 3.78 -5.62 -1.91
N GLY A 59 4.88 -6.13 -2.46
CA GLY A 59 6.23 -5.65 -2.21
C GLY A 59 6.56 -4.44 -3.08
N GLN A 60 7.22 -3.45 -2.50
CA GLN A 60 7.57 -2.21 -3.20
C GLN A 60 9.00 -1.77 -2.86
N ARG A 61 9.69 -1.22 -3.85
CA ARG A 61 11.06 -0.69 -3.76
C ARG A 61 11.16 0.69 -4.38
N TYR A 62 11.81 1.61 -3.67
CA TYR A 62 12.10 2.97 -4.13
C TYR A 62 13.60 3.22 -4.09
N GLN A 63 14.17 3.52 -5.25
CA GLN A 63 15.53 4.02 -5.44
C GLN A 63 15.60 5.54 -5.18
N PRO A 64 16.80 6.12 -5.04
CA PRO A 64 16.96 7.57 -4.95
C PRO A 64 16.20 8.31 -6.08
N GLY A 65 15.48 9.37 -5.70
CA GLY A 65 14.60 10.15 -6.57
C GLY A 65 13.22 9.54 -6.84
N GLN A 66 12.98 8.27 -6.48
CA GLN A 66 11.67 7.65 -6.69
C GLN A 66 10.67 8.02 -5.59
N GLU A 67 9.42 8.20 -6.00
CA GLU A 67 8.32 8.67 -5.16
C GLU A 67 7.00 7.98 -5.55
N PHE A 68 5.99 8.19 -4.72
CA PHE A 68 4.60 8.03 -5.11
C PHE A 68 3.83 9.25 -4.62
N ARG A 69 3.41 10.09 -5.57
CA ARG A 69 2.65 11.32 -5.28
C ARG A 69 1.35 11.05 -4.52
N GLY A 70 0.80 12.13 -3.97
CA GLY A 70 -0.43 12.11 -3.17
C GLY A 70 -1.57 11.34 -3.84
N HIS A 71 -2.00 10.25 -3.20
CA HIS A 71 -3.04 9.37 -3.70
C HIS A 71 -3.88 8.82 -2.55
N TYR A 72 -4.93 8.09 -2.93
CA TYR A 72 -5.74 7.27 -2.04
C TYR A 72 -5.57 5.80 -2.40
N ASP A 73 -5.69 4.93 -1.40
CA ASP A 73 -5.74 3.49 -1.62
C ASP A 73 -7.12 3.00 -2.05
N HIS A 74 -8.18 3.73 -1.68
CA HIS A 74 -9.53 3.40 -2.13
C HIS A 74 -9.70 3.68 -3.62
N PHE A 75 -10.57 2.93 -4.27
CA PHE A 75 -10.89 3.14 -5.68
C PHE A 75 -11.79 4.35 -5.84
N LEU A 76 -11.60 5.08 -6.94
CA LEU A 76 -12.52 6.14 -7.34
C LEU A 76 -13.67 5.53 -8.14
N PRO A 77 -14.94 5.64 -7.69
CA PRO A 77 -16.07 5.04 -8.39
C PRO A 77 -16.30 5.55 -9.82
N SER A 78 -15.70 6.70 -10.17
CA SER A 78 -15.75 7.28 -11.50
C SER A 78 -14.78 6.65 -12.50
N GLN A 79 -13.88 5.76 -12.06
CA GLN A 79 -12.86 5.16 -12.91
C GLN A 79 -13.35 3.87 -13.58
N HIS A 80 -12.87 3.59 -14.79
CA HIS A 80 -13.34 2.45 -15.60
C HIS A 80 -13.16 1.07 -14.93
N PHE A 81 -12.22 0.95 -14.00
CA PHE A 81 -11.94 -0.29 -13.28
C PHE A 81 -12.88 -0.52 -12.09
N TRP A 82 -13.68 0.48 -11.71
CA TRP A 82 -14.53 0.41 -10.52
C TRP A 82 -15.50 -0.77 -10.56
N ASP A 83 -16.18 -1.01 -11.68
CA ASP A 83 -17.15 -2.11 -11.77
C ASP A 83 -16.51 -3.49 -11.53
N ALA A 84 -15.28 -3.68 -11.99
CA ALA A 84 -14.51 -4.89 -11.74
C ALA A 84 -14.11 -4.99 -10.26
N GLU A 85 -13.51 -3.93 -9.71
CA GLU A 85 -13.08 -3.89 -8.30
C GLU A 85 -14.26 -4.01 -7.33
N GLN A 86 -15.43 -3.48 -7.70
CA GLN A 86 -16.66 -3.58 -6.92
C GLN A 86 -17.12 -5.03 -6.80
N ARG A 87 -17.09 -5.80 -7.91
CA ARG A 87 -17.40 -7.23 -7.89
C ARG A 87 -16.31 -8.02 -7.13
N ARG A 88 -15.07 -7.56 -7.22
CA ARG A 88 -13.87 -8.13 -6.59
C ARG A 88 -13.65 -7.63 -5.16
N GLY A 89 -14.66 -7.78 -4.29
CA GLY A 89 -14.54 -7.40 -2.87
C GLY A 89 -14.86 -5.94 -2.53
N GLY A 90 -15.19 -5.08 -3.49
CA GLY A 90 -15.62 -3.70 -3.19
C GLY A 90 -14.47 -2.73 -2.96
N GLN A 91 -14.65 -1.76 -2.07
CA GLN A 91 -13.59 -0.81 -1.73
C GLN A 91 -12.44 -1.45 -0.96
N ARG A 92 -11.23 -0.88 -1.09
CA ARG A 92 -10.18 -1.07 -0.08
C ARG A 92 -10.55 -0.26 1.17
N SER A 93 -10.87 -0.95 2.25
CA SER A 93 -11.34 -0.38 3.51
C SER A 93 -10.17 -0.03 4.44
N TRP A 94 -9.18 -0.92 4.56
CA TRP A 94 -8.01 -0.71 5.41
C TRP A 94 -6.72 -0.95 4.65
N THR A 95 -5.67 -0.25 5.07
CA THR A 95 -4.30 -0.48 4.62
C THR A 95 -3.42 -0.78 5.82
N ALA A 96 -2.57 -1.81 5.69
CA ALA A 96 -1.47 -2.10 6.59
C ALA A 96 -0.16 -2.07 5.79
N MET A 97 0.73 -1.13 6.10
CA MET A 97 2.01 -0.94 5.41
C MET A 97 3.18 -1.07 6.39
N ALA A 98 4.12 -1.97 6.10
CA ALA A 98 5.32 -2.17 6.90
C ALA A 98 6.56 -1.59 6.22
N TYR A 99 7.39 -0.85 6.96
CA TYR A 99 8.74 -0.52 6.52
C TYR A 99 9.66 -1.71 6.78
N LEU A 100 10.41 -2.13 5.76
CA LEU A 100 11.25 -3.32 5.90
C LEU A 100 12.70 -2.99 6.24
N ASN A 101 13.13 -1.75 6.01
CA ASN A 101 14.50 -1.30 6.26
C ASN A 101 14.55 0.18 6.63
N ALA A 102 15.69 0.60 7.17
CA ALA A 102 15.99 1.99 7.41
C ALA A 102 16.39 2.64 6.08
N VAL A 103 15.97 3.88 5.89
CA VAL A 103 16.34 4.71 4.73
C VAL A 103 17.30 5.77 5.22
N GLU A 104 18.39 5.99 4.50
CA GLU A 104 19.43 6.91 4.95
C GLU A 104 18.97 8.36 4.94
N GLU A 105 18.18 8.76 3.95
CA GLU A 105 17.62 10.11 3.84
C GLU A 105 16.35 10.13 2.96
N GLY A 106 15.33 10.87 3.39
CA GLY A 106 14.04 10.98 2.70
C GLY A 106 13.16 9.74 2.85
N GLY A 107 12.25 9.52 1.89
CA GLY A 107 11.42 8.32 1.85
C GLY A 107 10.28 8.26 2.87
N THR A 108 9.89 9.37 3.49
CA THR A 108 8.77 9.43 4.45
C THR A 108 7.45 9.00 3.80
N THR A 109 6.49 8.60 4.63
CA THR A 109 5.09 8.51 4.23
C THR A 109 4.35 9.69 4.84
N ASP A 110 3.88 10.59 3.98
CA ASP A 110 3.25 11.84 4.37
C ASP A 110 1.74 11.75 4.14
N PHE A 111 0.93 11.95 5.18
CA PHE A 111 -0.52 12.06 5.05
C PHE A 111 -0.89 13.50 4.73
N THR A 112 -1.00 13.86 3.45
CA THR A 112 -0.99 15.27 2.99
C THR A 112 -2.17 16.12 3.45
N ARG A 113 -3.24 15.52 3.97
CA ARG A 113 -4.38 16.22 4.60
C ARG A 113 -4.30 16.31 6.12
N LEU A 114 -3.24 15.76 6.70
CA LEU A 114 -2.94 15.81 8.11
C LEU A 114 -1.53 16.40 8.29
N PRO A 115 -1.22 17.07 9.41
CA PRO A 115 0.15 17.46 9.72
C PRO A 115 0.95 16.24 10.22
N LEU A 116 1.02 15.17 9.43
CA LEU A 116 1.60 13.89 9.81
C LEU A 116 2.55 13.37 8.72
N SER A 117 3.82 13.25 9.09
CA SER A 117 4.87 12.62 8.28
C SER A 117 5.54 11.52 9.09
N ILE A 118 5.59 10.32 8.54
CA ILE A 118 6.15 9.15 9.22
C ILE A 118 7.47 8.77 8.53
N PRO A 119 8.61 8.82 9.24
CA PRO A 119 9.88 8.39 8.68
C PRO A 119 9.98 6.86 8.58
N PRO A 120 10.73 6.32 7.61
CA PRO A 120 10.97 4.89 7.51
C PRO A 120 11.67 4.35 8.76
N GLN A 121 11.03 3.41 9.44
CA GLN A 121 11.58 2.72 10.61
C GLN A 121 11.44 1.21 10.43
N PRO A 122 12.54 0.44 10.35
CA PRO A 122 12.46 -1.01 10.15
C PRO A 122 11.52 -1.69 11.15
N GLY A 123 10.58 -2.49 10.63
CA GLY A 123 9.62 -3.23 11.44
C GLY A 123 8.40 -2.43 11.91
N ALA A 124 8.38 -1.10 11.72
CA ALA A 124 7.18 -0.32 12.00
C ALA A 124 6.07 -0.65 11.00
N LEU A 125 4.86 -0.86 11.54
CA LEU A 125 3.63 -1.12 10.79
C LEU A 125 2.68 0.06 10.95
N LEU A 126 2.31 0.66 9.82
CA LEU A 126 1.33 1.74 9.74
C LEU A 126 0.00 1.14 9.32
N ILE A 127 -1.06 1.49 10.05
CA ILE A 127 -2.42 1.02 9.78
C ILE A 127 -3.34 2.24 9.70
N TRP A 128 -4.17 2.32 8.66
CA TRP A 128 -5.19 3.36 8.56
C TRP A 128 -6.45 2.87 7.86
N ASN A 129 -7.57 3.54 8.17
CA ASN A 129 -8.86 3.30 7.55
C ASN A 129 -9.05 4.26 6.36
N ASN A 130 -9.24 3.69 5.18
CA ASN A 130 -9.52 4.42 3.95
C ASN A 130 -10.98 4.89 3.87
N MET A 131 -11.85 4.40 4.75
CA MET A 131 -13.27 4.74 4.87
C MET A 131 -13.56 5.45 6.20
N LYS A 132 -14.66 6.20 6.22
CA LYS A 132 -15.28 6.73 7.44
C LYS A 132 -16.21 5.68 8.07
N PRO A 133 -16.68 5.89 9.32
CA PRO A 133 -17.65 4.99 9.94
C PRO A 133 -18.95 4.80 9.15
N ASP A 134 -19.34 5.78 8.33
CA ASP A 134 -20.51 5.70 7.44
C ASP A 134 -20.24 4.94 6.12
N GLY A 135 -19.02 4.41 5.93
CA GLY A 135 -18.60 3.69 4.73
C GLY A 135 -18.19 4.56 3.55
N THR A 136 -18.22 5.90 3.69
CA THR A 136 -17.75 6.82 2.63
C THR A 136 -16.23 6.98 2.66
N PRO A 137 -15.59 7.34 1.53
CA PRO A 137 -14.14 7.53 1.51
C PRO A 137 -13.64 8.55 2.52
N ASN A 138 -12.55 8.20 3.22
CA ASN A 138 -11.89 9.06 4.18
C ASN A 138 -10.89 9.99 3.46
N PRO A 139 -11.15 11.31 3.40
CA PRO A 139 -10.22 12.24 2.75
C PRO A 139 -8.88 12.34 3.49
N ASN A 140 -8.86 12.09 4.80
CA ASN A 140 -7.64 12.19 5.61
C ASN A 140 -6.66 11.04 5.35
N ALA A 141 -7.06 10.00 4.62
CA ALA A 141 -6.20 8.90 4.19
C ALA A 141 -5.36 9.24 2.94
N MET A 142 -5.46 10.47 2.40
CA MET A 142 -4.60 10.91 1.30
C MET A 142 -3.15 10.90 1.76
N HIS A 143 -2.30 10.16 1.07
CA HIS A 143 -0.90 10.01 1.46
C HIS A 143 0.04 9.93 0.26
N ALA A 144 1.32 10.20 0.52
CA ALA A 144 2.39 10.18 -0.47
C ALA A 144 3.61 9.44 0.09
N GLY A 145 4.29 8.69 -0.77
CA GLY A 145 5.65 8.22 -0.50
C GLY A 145 6.62 9.27 -1.02
N MET A 146 7.21 10.05 -0.11
CA MET A 146 8.13 11.13 -0.47
C MET A 146 9.40 10.58 -1.12
N PRO A 147 10.09 11.38 -1.96
CA PRO A 147 11.31 10.95 -2.63
C PRO A 147 12.35 10.38 -1.66
N VAL A 148 12.94 9.25 -2.01
CA VAL A 148 14.17 8.79 -1.34
C VAL A 148 15.30 9.70 -1.80
N VAL A 149 16.03 10.30 -0.85
CA VAL A 149 17.19 11.16 -1.16
C VAL A 149 18.46 10.31 -1.20
N ARG A 150 18.65 9.43 -0.20
CA ARG A 150 19.80 8.52 -0.13
C ARG A 150 19.40 7.16 0.44
N GLY A 151 20.05 6.11 -0.03
CA GLY A 151 19.73 4.71 0.28
C GLY A 151 18.61 4.16 -0.61
N VAL A 152 17.93 3.12 -0.14
CA VAL A 152 16.81 2.46 -0.84
C VAL A 152 15.70 2.20 0.17
N LYS A 153 14.45 2.41 -0.21
CA LYS A 153 13.28 2.11 0.66
C LYS A 153 12.58 0.84 0.17
N TYR A 154 12.29 -0.05 1.11
CA TYR A 154 11.44 -1.23 0.90
C TYR A 154 10.23 -1.19 1.82
N VAL A 155 9.06 -1.45 1.25
CA VAL A 155 7.81 -1.61 2.01
C VAL A 155 7.03 -2.84 1.55
N LEU A 156 6.22 -3.38 2.46
CA LEU A 156 5.13 -4.31 2.13
C LEU A 156 3.81 -3.62 2.44
N THR A 157 2.83 -3.76 1.57
CA THR A 157 1.47 -3.28 1.80
C THR A 157 0.48 -4.42 1.67
N LYS A 158 -0.40 -4.56 2.66
CA LYS A 158 -1.60 -5.39 2.60
C LYS A 158 -2.81 -4.48 2.63
N TRP A 159 -3.71 -4.67 1.68
CA TRP A 159 -5.01 -4.00 1.67
C TRP A 159 -6.10 -4.97 2.07
N TYR A 160 -7.10 -4.47 2.79
CA TYR A 160 -8.32 -5.22 3.08
C TYR A 160 -9.48 -4.62 2.31
N ARG A 161 -10.33 -5.48 1.77
CA ARG A 161 -11.54 -5.14 1.02
C ARG A 161 -12.74 -4.94 1.96
N ALA A 162 -13.82 -4.39 1.43
CA ALA A 162 -15.09 -4.23 2.16
C ALA A 162 -15.93 -5.52 2.19
N ARG A 163 -15.65 -6.46 1.28
CA ARG A 163 -16.27 -7.79 1.15
C ARG A 163 -15.16 -8.82 0.87
N PRO A 164 -15.43 -10.13 1.03
CA PRO A 164 -14.47 -11.15 0.65
C PRO A 164 -13.90 -10.91 -0.75
N TRP A 165 -12.57 -10.96 -0.85
CA TRP A 165 -11.80 -10.73 -2.06
C TRP A 165 -11.70 -12.04 -2.86
N CYS A 166 -12.01 -11.95 -4.15
CA CYS A 166 -12.01 -13.09 -5.07
C CYS A 166 -11.15 -12.84 -6.32
#